data_AF-A0XXJ3-F1
#
_entry.id   AF-A0XXJ3-F1
#
_cell.length_a   1.000
_cell.length_b   1.000
_cell.length_c   1.000
_cell.angle_alpha   90.00
_cell.angle_beta   90.00
_cell.angle_gamma   90.00
#
_symmetry.space_group_name_H-M   'P 1'
#
loop_
_entity.id
_entity.type
_entity.pdbx_description
1 polymer ?
#
loop_
_entity_poly.entity_id
_entity_poly.type
_entity_poly.pdbx_seq_one_letter_code
_entity_poly.pdbx_strand_id
1 'polypeptide(L)' 'MKTEISYRFESSQVANRFLHELKNWPVNDVKTRLFNGGDSVKVSYDYDETGFDYTIAELDDLAEQHGGKEV' A
#
# COMPACT_ATOMS: atom_id res chain seq x y z
N MET A 1 0.08 14.65 9.28
CA MET A 1 0.14 14.97 7.83
C MET A 1 -0.46 13.81 7.03
N LYS A 2 -0.82 13.97 5.75
CA LYS A 2 -1.27 12.83 4.92
C LYS A 2 -0.16 12.35 4.01
N THR A 3 0.15 11.07 4.09
CA THR A 3 1.13 10.43 3.21
C THR A 3 0.37 9.61 2.17
N GLU A 4 0.82 9.68 0.92
CA GLU A 4 0.29 8.90 -0.18
C GLU A 4 1.43 8.24 -0.94
N ILE A 5 1.28 6.95 -1.21
CA ILE A 5 2.23 6.12 -1.95
C ILE A 5 1.47 5.25 -2.94
N SER A 6 2.09 4.92 -4.06
CA SER A 6 1.45 4.13 -5.11
C SER A 6 2.32 2.94 -5.46
N TYR A 7 1.69 1.78 -5.60
CA TYR A 7 2.33 0.53 -5.99
C TYR A 7 1.72 0.00 -7.27
N ARG A 8 2.57 -0.50 -8.16
CA ARG A 8 2.16 -1.20 -9.38
C ARG A 8 2.50 -2.67 -9.30
N PHE A 9 1.58 -3.50 -9.79
CA PHE A 9 1.68 -4.96 -9.81
C PHE A 9 1.60 -5.48 -11.25
N GLU A 10 1.99 -6.74 -11.45
CA GLU A 10 1.95 -7.41 -12.76
C GLU A 10 0.53 -7.50 -13.35
N SER A 11 -0.49 -7.62 -12.49
CA SER A 11 -1.88 -7.72 -12.92
C SER A 11 -2.85 -7.21 -11.88
N SER A 12 -4.08 -6.91 -12.32
CA SER A 12 -5.14 -6.46 -11.43
C SER A 12 -5.55 -7.49 -10.38
N GLN A 13 -5.30 -8.78 -10.63
CA GLN A 13 -5.56 -9.84 -9.65
C GLN A 13 -4.59 -9.76 -8.48
N VAL A 14 -3.31 -9.52 -8.75
CA VAL A 14 -2.26 -9.35 -7.73
C VAL A 14 -2.50 -8.08 -6.94
N ALA A 15 -2.78 -6.96 -7.63
CA ALA A 15 -3.14 -5.69 -6.99
C ALA A 15 -4.33 -5.84 -6.03
N ASN A 16 -5.34 -6.63 -6.40
CA ASN A 16 -6.49 -6.91 -5.53
C ASN A 16 -6.14 -7.76 -4.30
N ARG A 17 -5.14 -8.63 -4.37
CA ARG A 17 -4.68 -9.42 -3.21
C ARG A 17 -3.97 -8.52 -2.20
N PHE A 18 -3.02 -7.73 -2.67
CA PHE A 18 -2.34 -6.73 -1.85
C PHE A 18 -3.34 -5.78 -1.18
N LEU A 19 -4.31 -5.25 -1.94
CA LEU A 19 -5.37 -4.40 -1.40
C LEU A 19 -6.19 -5.10 -0.31
N HIS A 20 -6.55 -6.37 -0.49
CA HIS A 20 -7.32 -7.13 0.51
C HIS A 20 -6.53 -7.38 1.79
N GLU A 21 -5.22 -7.58 1.66
CA GLU A 21 -4.34 -7.76 2.82
C GLU A 21 -4.25 -6.47 3.64
N LEU A 22 -4.12 -5.32 2.96
CA LEU A 22 -4.14 -4.01 3.59
C LEU A 22 -5.43 -3.70 4.37
N LYS A 23 -6.57 -4.32 4.03
CA LYS A 23 -7.82 -4.14 4.79
C LYS A 23 -7.78 -4.71 6.21
N ASN A 24 -6.96 -5.73 6.46
CA ASN A 24 -6.83 -6.37 7.76
C ASN A 24 -5.42 -6.19 8.34
N TRP A 25 -4.69 -5.17 7.87
CA TRP A 25 -3.29 -5.00 8.18
C TRP A 25 -3.10 -4.44 9.59
N PRO A 26 -2.28 -5.08 10.45
CA PRO A 26 -2.19 -4.72 11.86
C PRO A 26 -1.26 -3.54 12.16
N VAL A 27 -0.51 -3.03 11.16
CA VAL A 27 0.52 -2.00 11.36
C VAL A 27 -0.08 -0.61 11.46
N ASN A 28 -0.96 -0.23 10.54
CA ASN A 28 -1.58 1.09 10.51
C ASN A 28 -2.92 1.07 9.77
N ASP A 29 -3.79 2.05 10.06
CA ASP A 29 -5.04 2.24 9.31
C ASP A 29 -4.73 2.97 8.00
N VAL A 30 -4.90 2.26 6.90
CA VAL A 30 -4.59 2.76 5.56
C VAL A 30 -5.82 2.73 4.66
N LYS A 31 -5.94 3.77 3.83
CA LYS A 31 -6.97 3.86 2.79
C LYS A 31 -6.36 3.48 1.46
N THR A 32 -6.93 2.45 0.84
CA THR A 32 -6.44 1.91 -0.43
C THR A 32 -7.46 2.10 -1.54
N ARG A 33 -6.99 2.38 -2.77
CA ARG A 33 -7.82 2.34 -3.97
C ARG A 33 -7.07 1.80 -5.18
N LEU A 34 -7.78 1.10 -6.05
CA LEU A 34 -7.25 0.67 -7.35
C LEU A 34 -7.32 1.82 -8.36
N PHE A 35 -6.34 1.87 -9.26
CA PHE A 35 -6.32 2.79 -10.39
C PHE A 35 -5.57 2.17 -11.58
N ASN A 36 -5.43 2.91 -12.68
CA ASN A 36 -4.67 2.50 -13.87
C ASN A 36 -5.10 1.14 -14.49
N GLY A 37 -6.41 0.93 -14.67
CA GLY A 37 -6.91 -0.38 -15.16
C GLY A 37 -6.91 -1.48 -14.10
N GLY A 38 -6.62 -1.13 -12.85
CA GLY A 38 -6.68 -2.00 -11.69
C GLY A 38 -5.37 -2.72 -11.38
N ASP A 39 -4.30 -2.48 -12.14
CA ASP A 39 -2.96 -3.05 -11.89
C ASP A 39 -2.17 -2.29 -10.82
N SER A 40 -2.70 -1.16 -10.35
CA SER A 40 -2.01 -0.27 -9.43
C SER A 40 -2.88 0.07 -8.22
N VAL A 41 -2.27 0.11 -7.03
CA VAL A 41 -2.92 0.42 -5.75
C VAL A 41 -2.30 1.69 -5.19
N LYS A 42 -3.14 2.69 -4.91
CA LYS A 42 -2.75 3.88 -4.16
C LYS A 42 -3.11 3.68 -2.70
N VAL A 43 -2.15 3.88 -1.81
CA VAL A 43 -2.28 3.78 -0.36
C VAL A 43 -2.13 5.18 0.21
N SER A 44 -3.07 5.57 1.06
CA SER A 44 -3.10 6.87 1.73
C SER A 44 -3.29 6.63 3.23
N TYR A 45 -2.48 7.25 4.07
CA TYR A 45 -2.58 7.09 5.52
C TYR A 45 -2.22 8.37 6.25
N ASP A 46 -2.71 8.48 7.49
CA ASP A 46 -2.44 9.64 8.34
C ASP A 46 -1.13 9.40 9.10
N TYR A 47 -0.15 10.27 8.84
CA TYR A 47 1.16 10.28 9.49
C TYR A 47 1.04 10.92 10.87
N ASP A 48 1.38 10.14 11.90
CA ASP A 48 1.55 10.62 13.27
C ASP A 48 2.98 11.16 13.43
N GLU A 49 3.11 12.44 13.77
CA GLU A 49 4.39 13.14 13.88
C GLU A 49 5.18 12.75 15.15
N THR A 50 4.65 11.83 15.97
CA THR A 50 5.23 11.40 17.24
C THR A 50 6.05 10.11 17.15
N GLY A 51 6.99 10.02 16.21
CA GLY A 51 7.95 8.91 16.20
C GLY A 51 8.58 8.60 14.83
N PHE A 52 9.30 7.49 14.78
CA PHE A 52 9.72 6.88 13.51
C PHE A 52 8.57 6.07 12.95
N ASP A 53 8.09 6.48 11.78
CA ASP A 53 7.04 5.77 11.04
C ASP A 53 7.66 4.67 10.16
N TYR A 54 7.37 3.42 10.50
CA TYR A 54 7.77 2.25 9.72
C TYR A 54 6.71 1.85 8.68
N THR A 55 5.59 2.57 8.58
CA THR A 55 4.47 2.24 7.67
C THR A 55 4.95 2.13 6.23
N ILE A 56 5.82 3.04 5.76
CA ILE A 56 6.33 2.98 4.38
C ILE A 56 7.18 1.71 4.17
N ALA A 57 8.12 1.42 5.06
CA ALA A 57 8.98 0.24 4.95
C ALA A 57 8.16 -1.06 4.96
N GLU A 58 7.15 -1.15 5.83
CA GLU A 58 6.27 -2.32 5.88
C GLU A 58 5.35 -2.41 4.65
N LEU A 59 4.94 -1.27 4.07
CA LEU A 59 4.20 -1.25 2.79
C LEU A 59 5.09 -1.71 1.63
N ASP A 60 6.35 -1.30 1.60
CA ASP A 60 7.33 -1.71 0.59
C ASP A 60 7.58 -3.22 0.66
N ASP A 61 7.85 -3.74 1.85
CA ASP A 61 8.06 -5.17 2.08
C ASP A 61 6.82 -5.99 1.69
N LEU A 62 5.62 -5.51 2.06
CA LEU A 62 4.37 -6.16 1.67
C LEU A 62 4.16 -6.10 0.16
N ALA A 63 4.41 -4.96 -0.48
CA ALA A 63 4.27 -4.83 -1.93
C ALA A 63 5.24 -5.77 -2.64
N GLU A 64 6.49 -5.87 -2.19
CA GLU A 64 7.51 -6.76 -2.75
C GLU A 64 7.13 -8.24 -2.62
N GLN A 65 6.52 -8.65 -1.49
CA GLN A 65 5.99 -10.02 -1.31
C GLN A 65 4.92 -10.38 -2.34
N HIS A 66 4.16 -9.39 -2.82
CA HIS A 66 3.19 -9.54 -3.91
C HIS A 66 3.80 -9.28 -5.29
N GLY A 67 5.10 -9.06 -5.40
CA GLY A 67 5.80 -8.73 -6.65
C GLY A 67 5.50 -7.33 -7.19
N GLY A 68 4.99 -6.45 -6.34
CA GLY A 68 4.74 -5.04 -6.63
C GLY A 68 5.96 -4.15 -6.44
N LYS A 69 5.90 -2.94 -6.99
CA LYS A 69 6.94 -1.90 -6.84
C LYS A 69 6.30 -0.53 -6.68
N GLU A 70 6.95 0.34 -5.92
CA GLU A 70 6.58 1.76 -5.82
C GLU A 70 6.67 2.45 -7.20
N VAL A 71 5.72 3.35 -7.50
CA VAL A 71 5.63 4.12 -8.75
C VAL A 71 5.16 5.57 -8.55
#